data_AF-A0A1T4XGT1-F1
#
_entry.id   AF-A0A1T4XGT1-F1
#
_cell.length_a   1.000
_cell.length_b   1.000
_cell.length_c   1.000
_cell.angle_alpha   90.00
_cell.angle_beta   90.00
_cell.angle_gamma   90.00
#
_symmetry.space_group_name_H-M   'P 1'
#
loop_
_entity.id
_entity.type
_entity.pdbx_description
1 polymer ?
#
loop_
_entity_poly.entity_id
_entity_poly.type
_entity_poly.pdbx_seq_one_letter_code
_entity_poly.pdbx_strand_id
1 'polypeptide(L)'
;MNHSLSTHLPLLVKFTAFAALAWAVLKVVLIANTYGALVALVFAGLHLPFCLFSTLFVLWLFDLHQGFGFLALFSALLNAVLI
;
A
#
# COMPACT_ATOMS: atom_id res chain seq x y z
N MET A 1 17.39 11.90 23.01
CA MET A 1 17.78 11.55 21.63
C MET A 1 16.63 10.90 20.83
N ASN A 2 15.38 11.40 20.91
CA ASN A 2 14.22 10.77 20.22
C ASN A 2 13.46 11.68 19.24
N HIS A 3 13.78 12.98 19.15
CA HIS A 3 13.04 13.89 18.27
C HIS A 3 13.16 13.52 16.79
N SER A 4 14.36 13.12 16.34
CA SER A 4 14.59 12.76 14.93
C SER A 4 13.76 11.53 14.51
N LEU A 5 13.68 10.52 15.38
CA LEU A 5 12.95 9.27 15.10
C LEU A 5 11.43 9.52 15.04
N SER A 6 10.91 10.40 15.88
CA SER A 6 9.49 10.79 15.87
C SER A 6 9.07 11.52 14.59
N THR A 7 9.98 12.24 13.93
CA THR A 7 9.68 13.01 12.71
C THR A 7 9.90 12.20 11.44
N HIS A 8 10.93 11.35 11.40
CA HIS A 8 11.26 10.58 10.20
C HIS A 8 10.44 9.30 10.05
N LEU A 9 10.03 8.66 11.16
CA LEU A 9 9.29 7.40 11.11
C LEU A 9 7.93 7.52 10.39
N PRO A 10 7.08 8.54 10.65
CA PRO A 10 5.83 8.71 9.92
C PRO A 10 6.05 8.94 8.43
N LEU A 11 7.05 9.75 8.07
CA LEU A 11 7.41 9.99 6.67
C LEU A 11 7.80 8.69 5.96
N LEU A 12 8.63 7.87 6.61
CA LEU A 12 9.08 6.60 6.05
C LEU A 12 7.91 5.64 5.83
N VAL A 13 7.00 5.53 6.81
CA VAL A 13 5.82 4.65 6.71
C VAL A 13 4.85 5.12 5.63
N LYS A 14 4.63 6.43 5.49
CA LYS A 14 3.79 6.96 4.41
C LYS A 14 4.42 6.69 3.04
N PHE A 15 5.75 6.84 2.93
CA PHE A 15 6.48 6.53 1.70
C PHE A 15 6.38 5.05 1.32
N THR A 16 6.53 4.14 2.28
CA THR A 16 6.41 2.69 2.02
C THR A 16 4.99 2.30 1.61
N ALA A 17 3.96 2.93 2.17
CA ALA A 17 2.57 2.73 1.75
C ALA A 17 2.31 3.21 0.32
N PHE A 18 2.91 4.33 -0.10
CA PHE A 18 2.88 4.78 -1.49
C PHE A 18 3.64 3.85 -2.43
N ALA A 19 4.83 3.39 -2.02
CA ALA A 19 5.62 2.44 -2.81
C ALA A 19 4.87 1.11 -3.01
N ALA A 20 4.18 0.62 -1.98
CA ALA A 20 3.34 -0.58 -2.08
C ALA A 20 2.21 -0.41 -3.11
N LEU A 21 1.53 0.75 -3.10
CA LEU A 21 0.48 1.05 -4.07
C LEU A 21 1.03 1.18 -5.50
N ALA A 22 2.14 1.88 -5.68
CA ALA A 22 2.79 2.00 -6.99
C ALA A 22 3.23 0.64 -7.54
N TRP A 23 3.76 -0.22 -6.68
CA TRP A 23 4.13 -1.60 -7.02
C TRP A 23 2.93 -2.44 -7.44
N ALA A 24 1.83 -2.35 -6.68
CA ALA A 24 0.57 -3.00 -7.02
C ALA A 24 0.08 -2.58 -8.42
N VAL A 25 0.03 -1.28 -8.70
CA VAL A 25 -0.38 -0.75 -10.02
C VAL A 25 0.53 -1.26 -11.13
N LEU A 26 1.86 -1.24 -10.92
CA LEU A 26 2.82 -1.73 -11.90
C LEU A 26 2.58 -3.22 -12.25
N LYS A 27 2.33 -4.08 -11.24
CA LYS A 27 2.00 -5.48 -11.47
C LYS A 27 0.70 -5.64 -12.27
N VAL A 28 -0.34 -4.88 -11.95
CA VAL A 28 -1.61 -4.94 -12.70
C VAL A 28 -1.38 -4.59 -14.18
N VAL A 29 -0.57 -3.58 -14.46
CA VAL A 29 -0.21 -3.20 -15.85
C VAL A 29 0.58 -4.33 -16.53
N LEU A 30 1.55 -4.94 -15.84
CA LEU A 30 2.31 -6.08 -16.34
C LEU A 30 1.41 -7.28 -16.65
N ILE A 31 0.46 -7.61 -15.78
CA ILE A 31 -0.52 -8.69 -15.98
C ILE A 31 -1.42 -8.36 -17.18
N ALA A 32 -1.88 -7.10 -17.28
CA ALA A 32 -2.71 -6.67 -18.41
C ALA A 32 -1.98 -6.79 -19.75
N ASN A 33 -0.68 -6.48 -19.77
CA ASN A 33 0.14 -6.57 -20.96
C ASN A 33 0.49 -8.02 -21.36
N THR A 34 0.59 -8.93 -20.39
CA THR A 34 1.02 -10.33 -20.63
C THR A 34 -0.15 -11.30 -20.82
N TYR A 35 -1.22 -11.16 -20.03
CA TYR A 35 -2.37 -12.07 -20.01
C TYR A 35 -3.67 -11.41 -20.48
N GLY A 36 -3.66 -10.10 -20.73
CA GLY A 36 -4.82 -9.33 -21.18
C GLY A 36 -5.58 -8.63 -20.05
N ALA A 37 -6.36 -7.61 -20.43
CA ALA A 37 -7.03 -6.71 -19.49
C ALA A 37 -8.07 -7.40 -18.59
N LEU A 38 -8.76 -8.43 -19.08
CA LEU A 38 -9.77 -9.17 -18.29
C LEU A 38 -9.12 -9.96 -17.14
N VAL A 39 -7.97 -10.58 -17.39
CA VAL A 39 -7.22 -11.31 -16.35
C VAL A 39 -6.71 -10.33 -15.30
N ALA A 40 -6.16 -9.19 -15.73
CA ALA A 40 -5.72 -8.15 -14.83
C ALA A 40 -6.86 -7.59 -13.97
N LEU A 41 -8.07 -7.42 -14.52
CA LEU A 41 -9.24 -6.96 -13.78
C LEU A 41 -9.61 -7.94 -12.66
N VAL A 42 -9.61 -9.24 -12.94
CA VAL A 42 -9.97 -10.27 -11.94
C VAL A 42 -8.93 -10.35 -10.82
N PHE A 43 -7.64 -10.29 -11.16
CA PHE A 43 -6.55 -10.31 -10.18
C PHE A 43 -6.48 -9.02 -9.34
N ALA A 44 -6.62 -7.86 -9.98
CA ALA A 44 -6.58 -6.56 -9.32
C ALA A 44 -7.86 -6.24 -8.56
N GLY A 45 -8.99 -6.82 -8.93
CA GLY A 45 -10.32 -6.36 -8.56
C GLY A 45 -10.57 -6.25 -7.06
N LEU A 46 -10.02 -7.18 -6.27
CA LEU A 46 -10.14 -7.12 -4.80
C LEU A 46 -8.92 -6.48 -4.15
N HIS A 47 -7.72 -6.87 -4.56
CA HIS A 47 -6.49 -6.50 -3.87
C HIS A 47 -6.05 -5.05 -4.16
N LEU A 48 -6.29 -4.52 -5.36
CA LEU A 48 -5.89 -3.15 -5.69
C LEU A 48 -6.73 -2.11 -4.92
N PRO A 49 -8.07 -2.22 -4.83
CA PRO A 49 -8.87 -1.33 -3.98
C PRO A 49 -8.52 -1.45 -2.50
N PHE A 50 -8.27 -2.67 -1.99
CA PHE A 50 -7.84 -2.85 -0.60
C PHE A 50 -6.44 -2.31 -0.32
N CYS A 51 -5.52 -2.42 -1.27
CA CYS A 51 -4.21 -1.78 -1.18
C CYS A 51 -4.38 -0.25 -1.13
N LEU A 52 -5.19 0.34 -2.01
CA LEU A 52 -5.45 1.77 -2.03
C LEU A 52 -6.09 2.25 -0.71
N PHE A 53 -7.13 1.55 -0.25
CA PHE A 53 -7.80 1.87 1.01
C PHE A 53 -6.83 1.78 2.20
N SER A 54 -6.03 0.72 2.26
CA SER A 54 -5.02 0.53 3.31
C SER A 54 -3.98 1.65 3.28
N THR A 55 -3.49 2.04 2.10
CA THR A 55 -2.56 3.18 1.93
C THR A 55 -3.19 4.49 2.41
N LEU A 56 -4.43 4.81 2.03
CA LEU A 56 -5.13 6.00 2.51
C LEU A 56 -5.28 5.99 4.04
N PHE A 57 -5.56 4.83 4.61
CA PHE A 57 -5.69 4.66 6.05
C PHE A 57 -4.35 4.85 6.77
N VAL A 58 -3.24 4.40 6.20
CA VAL A 58 -1.88 4.72 6.71
C VAL A 58 -1.64 6.23 6.69
N LEU A 59 -1.93 6.90 5.57
CA LEU A 59 -1.66 8.33 5.43
C LEU A 59 -2.43 9.17 6.45
N TRP A 60 -3.66 8.77 6.75
CA TRP A 60 -4.54 9.48 7.67
C TRP A 60 -4.31 9.09 9.14
N LEU A 61 -4.31 7.80 9.46
CA LEU A 61 -4.39 7.34 10.85
C LEU A 61 -3.02 7.18 11.50
N PHE A 62 -1.93 7.07 10.75
CA PHE A 62 -0.61 6.80 11.34
C PHE A 62 -0.15 7.88 12.33
N ASP A 63 -0.48 9.16 12.08
CA ASP A 63 -0.13 10.27 12.97
C ASP A 63 -0.98 10.29 14.26
N LEU A 64 -2.19 9.72 14.22
CA LEU A 64 -3.13 9.66 15.34
C LEU A 64 -2.94 8.40 16.19
N HIS A 65 -2.79 7.25 15.54
CA HIS A 65 -2.64 5.94 16.16
C HIS A 65 -1.63 5.09 15.38
N GLN A 66 -0.36 5.17 15.78
CA GLN A 66 0.74 4.46 15.11
C GLN A 66 0.51 2.95 14.99
N GLY A 67 -0.07 2.30 16.02
CA GLY A 67 -0.36 0.86 16.00
C GLY A 67 -1.31 0.45 14.87
N PHE A 68 -2.44 1.14 14.72
CA PHE A 68 -3.37 0.89 13.62
C PHE A 68 -2.78 1.31 12.26
N GLY A 69 -1.95 2.35 12.23
CA GLY A 69 -1.21 2.75 11.04
C GLY A 69 -0.24 1.66 10.55
N PHE A 70 0.48 0.98 11.45
CA PHE A 70 1.34 -0.17 11.06
C PHE A 70 0.53 -1.36 10.56
N LEU A 71 -0.63 -1.63 11.16
CA LEU A 71 -1.52 -2.70 10.69
C LEU A 71 -2.04 -2.40 9.28
N ALA A 72 -2.39 -1.15 9.01
CA ALA A 72 -2.79 -0.71 7.67
C ALA A 72 -1.62 -0.78 6.67
N LEU A 73 -0.39 -0.45 7.09
CA LEU A 73 0.80 -0.62 6.25
C LEU A 73 1.02 -2.09 5.88
N PHE A 74 0.92 -2.98 6.88
CA PHE A 74 1.04 -4.41 6.65
C PHE A 74 -0.04 -4.92 5.68
N SER A 75 -1.29 -4.48 5.85
CA SER A 75 -2.39 -4.78 4.91
C SER A 75 -2.08 -4.27 3.49
N ALA A 76 -1.58 -3.04 3.35
CA ALA A 76 -1.21 -2.48 2.04
C ALA A 76 -0.11 -3.31 1.36
N LEU A 77 0.95 -3.66 2.10
CA LEU A 77 2.04 -4.49 1.60
C LEU A 77 1.55 -5.89 1.20
N LEU A 78 0.74 -6.53 2.04
CA LEU A 78 0.22 -7.87 1.78
C LEU A 78 -0.66 -7.89 0.52
N ASN A 79 -1.56 -6.91 0.37
CA ASN A 79 -2.38 -6.79 -0.84
C ASN A 79 -1.53 -6.49 -2.09
N ALA A 80 -0.49 -5.67 -1.98
CA ALA A 80 0.42 -5.41 -3.09
C ALA A 80 1.24 -6.66 -3.49
N VAL A 81 1.56 -7.54 -2.55
CA VAL A 81 2.27 -8.80 -2.80
C VAL A 81 1.36 -9.86 -3.43
N LEU A 82 0.09 -9.91 -3.03
CA LEU A 82 -0.89 -10.88 -3.53
C LEU A 82 -1.38 -10.62 -4.96
N ILE A 83 -1.30 -9.38 -5.43
CA ILE A 83 -1.45 -9.03 -6.86
C ILE A 83 -0.30 -9.63 -7.65
#